data_AF-A0A2R8C134-F1
#
_entry.id   AF-A0A2R8C134-F1
#
_cell.length_a   1.000
_cell.length_b   1.000
_cell.length_c   1.000
_cell.angle_alpha   90.00
_cell.angle_beta   90.00
_cell.angle_gamma   90.00
#
_symmetry.space_group_name_H-M   'P 1'
#
loop_
_entity.id
_entity.type
_entity.pdbx_description
1 polymer ?
#
loop_
_entity_poly.entity_id
_entity_poly.type
_entity_poly.pdbx_seq_one_letter_code
_entity_poly.pdbx_strand_id
1 'polypeptide(L)'
;MRRRRRRPPAVDTALLRRACWEELALDVRYRDLGGRVTEREIWPLGISYSEGRLKLLVWCCLRRDWRIFYATGIERSSLNGGSFRPRRVPLLRDYAKRQSLLERRR
;
A
#
# COMPACT_ATOMS: atom_id res chain seq x y z
N MET A 1 9.33 -17.86 -28.77
CA MET A 1 9.83 -16.55 -28.30
C MET A 1 8.91 -16.02 -27.19
N ARG A 2 9.27 -16.19 -25.92
CA ARG A 2 8.47 -15.65 -24.79
C ARG A 2 8.67 -14.15 -24.75
N ARG A 3 7.64 -13.36 -25.07
CA ARG A 3 7.64 -11.90 -24.86
C ARG A 3 8.10 -11.64 -23.43
N ARG A 4 9.30 -11.07 -23.25
CA ARG A 4 9.71 -10.48 -21.98
C ARG A 4 8.61 -9.48 -21.62
N ARG A 5 7.80 -9.81 -20.61
CA ARG A 5 6.89 -8.84 -19.99
C ARG A 5 7.76 -7.67 -19.60
N ARG A 6 7.61 -6.55 -20.31
CA ARG A 6 8.21 -5.27 -19.97
C ARG A 6 7.81 -5.03 -18.52
N ARG A 7 8.78 -5.16 -17.59
CA ARG A 7 8.54 -4.94 -16.17
C ARG A 7 7.91 -3.54 -16.08
N PRO A 8 6.70 -3.38 -15.52
CA PRO A 8 6.16 -2.04 -15.35
C PRO A 8 7.22 -1.22 -14.61
N PRO A 9 7.36 0.08 -14.93
CA PRO A 9 8.32 0.91 -14.24
C PRO A 9 8.12 0.71 -12.73
N ALA A 10 9.23 0.51 -12.02
CA ALA A 10 9.17 0.40 -10.57
C ALA A 10 8.36 1.58 -10.05
N VAL A 11 7.31 1.30 -9.26
CA VAL A 11 6.47 2.35 -8.66
C VAL A 11 7.36 3.44 -8.09
N ASP A 12 6.98 4.71 -8.29
CA ASP A 12 7.75 5.83 -7.79
C ASP A 12 7.78 5.79 -6.26
N THR A 13 8.91 5.31 -5.72
CA THR A 13 9.09 5.19 -4.28
C THR A 13 9.17 6.55 -3.58
N ALA A 14 9.56 7.62 -4.30
CA ALA A 14 9.56 8.97 -3.75
C ALA A 14 8.12 9.45 -3.55
N LEU A 15 7.23 9.21 -4.53
CA LEU A 15 5.79 9.45 -4.39
C LEU A 15 5.20 8.70 -3.18
N LEU A 16 5.50 7.40 -3.03
CA LEU A 16 4.98 6.60 -1.92
C LEU A 16 5.47 7.12 -0.56
N ARG A 17 6.77 7.44 -0.45
CA ARG A 17 7.34 8.01 0.79
C ARG A 17 6.71 9.36 1.12
N ARG A 18 6.58 10.23 0.13
CA ARG A 18 5.91 11.53 0.26
C ARG A 18 4.49 11.38 0.75
N ALA A 19 3.69 10.51 0.12
CA ALA A 19 2.30 10.30 0.51
C ALA A 19 2.16 9.75 1.94
N CYS A 20 3.06 8.85 2.37
CA CYS A 20 3.12 8.39 3.76
C CYS A 20 3.42 9.53 4.75
N TRP A 21 4.39 10.40 4.44
CA TRP A 21 4.80 11.47 5.35
C TRP A 21 3.82 12.65 5.39
N GLU A 22 3.33 13.06 4.24
CA GLU A 22 2.40 14.19 4.13
C GLU A 22 0.94 13.80 4.42
N GLU A 23 0.66 12.51 4.61
CA GLU A 23 -0.68 11.96 4.81
C GLU A 23 -1.62 12.29 3.63
N LEU A 24 -1.15 11.97 2.41
CA LEU A 24 -1.88 12.17 1.17
C LEU A 24 -2.46 10.85 0.65
N ALA A 25 -3.72 10.90 0.21
CA ALA A 25 -4.39 9.76 -0.40
C ALA A 25 -3.89 9.52 -1.83
N LEU A 26 -3.87 8.25 -2.22
CA LEU A 26 -3.45 7.81 -3.54
C LEU A 26 -4.55 7.01 -4.21
N ASP A 27 -4.77 7.30 -5.49
CA ASP A 27 -5.46 6.37 -6.37
C ASP A 27 -4.45 5.38 -6.93
N VAL A 28 -4.75 4.10 -6.75
CA VAL A 28 -3.83 3.01 -7.09
C VAL A 28 -4.52 1.97 -7.95
N ARG A 29 -3.92 1.69 -9.11
CA ARG A 29 -4.19 0.49 -9.90
C ARG A 29 -3.26 -0.62 -9.41
N TYR A 30 -3.84 -1.62 -8.75
CA TYR A 30 -3.10 -2.70 -8.09
C TYR A 30 -3.46 -4.05 -8.67
N ARG A 31 -2.42 -4.81 -9.05
CA ARG A 31 -2.48 -6.22 -9.38
C ARG A 31 -2.07 -7.06 -8.18
N ASP A 32 -2.97 -7.92 -7.71
CA ASP A 32 -2.66 -8.87 -6.63
C ASP A 32 -1.88 -10.10 -7.13
N LEU A 33 -1.53 -10.99 -6.19
CA LEU A 33 -0.79 -12.22 -6.48
C LEU A 33 -1.59 -13.21 -7.35
N GLY A 34 -2.93 -13.14 -7.32
CA GLY A 34 -3.82 -13.91 -8.20
C GLY A 34 -3.97 -13.29 -9.59
N GLY A 35 -3.32 -12.16 -9.85
CA GLY A 35 -3.36 -11.46 -11.13
C GLY A 35 -4.57 -10.55 -11.31
N ARG A 36 -5.47 -10.45 -10.33
CA ARG A 36 -6.64 -9.57 -10.39
C ARG A 36 -6.20 -8.12 -10.25
N VAL A 37 -6.69 -7.29 -11.16
CA VAL A 37 -6.44 -5.84 -11.15
C VAL A 37 -7.63 -5.12 -10.57
N THR A 38 -7.36 -4.14 -9.71
CA THR A 38 -8.37 -3.28 -9.07
C THR A 38 -7.86 -1.86 -9.00
N GLU A 39 -8.77 -0.91 -9.07
CA GLU A 39 -8.51 0.51 -8.82
C GLU A 39 -9.17 0.91 -7.51
N ARG A 40 -8.44 1.67 -6.71
CA ARG A 40 -8.87 2.01 -5.34
C ARG A 40 -8.11 3.20 -4.82
N GLU A 41 -8.82 4.00 -4.04
CA GLU A 41 -8.19 4.92 -3.10
C GLU A 41 -7.56 4.12 -1.96
N ILE A 42 -6.34 4.51 -1.59
CA ILE A 42 -5.64 4.03 -0.41
C ILE A 42 -5.10 5.20 0.42
N TRP A 43 -4.96 4.98 1.71
CA TRP A 43 -4.17 5.84 2.59
C TRP A 43 -2.88 5.10 2.95
N PRO A 44 -1.73 5.50 2.38
CA PRO A 44 -0.45 4.86 2.65
C PRO A 44 0.05 5.22 4.05
N LEU A 45 0.28 4.21 4.90
CA LEU A 45 0.61 4.41 6.32
C LEU A 45 2.11 4.26 6.60
N GLY A 46 2.77 3.36 5.89
CA GLY A 46 4.20 3.09 6.06
C GLY A 46 4.75 2.14 5.02
N ILE A 47 6.06 2.19 4.82
CA ILE A 47 6.82 1.34 3.91
C ILE A 47 7.73 0.45 4.74
N SER A 48 7.83 -0.83 4.37
CA SER A 48 8.79 -1.76 4.95
C SER A 48 9.47 -2.59 3.86
N TYR A 49 10.66 -3.09 4.19
CA TYR A 49 11.39 -4.01 3.33
C TYR A 49 11.61 -5.32 4.07
N SER A 50 11.23 -6.42 3.45
CA SER A 50 11.39 -7.76 4.02
C SER A 50 11.41 -8.78 2.90
N GLU A 51 12.20 -9.85 3.03
CA GLU A 51 12.28 -10.94 2.05
C GLU A 51 12.58 -10.45 0.62
N GLY A 52 13.40 -9.40 0.49
CA GLY A 52 13.74 -8.81 -0.81
C GLY A 52 12.59 -8.06 -1.48
N ARG A 53 11.50 -7.76 -0.76
CA ARG A 53 10.29 -7.14 -1.30
C ARG A 53 9.93 -5.86 -0.55
N LEU A 54 9.70 -4.79 -1.31
CA LEU A 54 9.16 -3.54 -0.81
C LEU A 54 7.65 -3.69 -0.59
N LYS A 55 7.22 -3.50 0.66
CA LYS A 55 5.84 -3.60 1.14
C LYS A 55 5.36 -2.20 1.53
N LEU A 56 4.10 -1.92 1.22
CA LEU A 56 3.39 -0.72 1.62
C LEU A 56 2.20 -1.13 2.48
N LEU A 57 2.20 -0.74 3.75
CA LEU A 57 1.04 -0.85 4.62
C LEU A 57 0.07 0.27 4.28
N VAL A 58 -1.18 -0.09 4.00
CA VAL A 58 -2.21 0.86 3.59
C VAL A 58 -3.50 0.62 4.36
N TRP A 59 -4.29 1.68 4.54
CA TRP A 59 -5.73 1.55 4.72
C TRP A 59 -6.39 1.54 3.33
N CYS A 60 -7.09 0.47 3.00
CA CYS A 60 -7.74 0.32 1.71
C CYS A 60 -9.18 0.82 1.79
N CYS A 61 -9.47 2.00 1.23
CA CYS A 61 -10.79 2.64 1.35
C CYS A 61 -11.93 1.78 0.80
N LEU A 62 -11.68 1.06 -0.31
CA LEU A 62 -12.64 0.11 -0.89
C LEU A 62 -13.04 -1.03 0.05
N ARG A 63 -12.13 -1.47 0.93
CA ARG A 63 -12.34 -2.63 1.81
C ARG A 63 -12.51 -2.23 3.26
N ARG A 64 -12.24 -0.96 3.60
CA ARG A 64 -12.27 -0.41 4.95
C ARG A 64 -11.45 -1.28 5.93
N ASP A 65 -10.27 -1.68 5.48
CA ASP A 65 -9.36 -2.53 6.25
C ASP A 65 -7.89 -2.29 5.86
N TRP A 66 -6.96 -2.70 6.74
CA TRP A 66 -5.52 -2.69 6.47
C TRP A 66 -5.12 -3.74 5.45
N ARG A 67 -4.21 -3.38 4.55
CA ARG A 67 -3.61 -4.31 3.59
C ARG A 67 -2.13 -4.05 3.40
N ILE A 68 -1.41 -5.10 3.03
CA ILE A 68 -0.03 -5.01 2.57
C ILE A 68 -0.02 -5.09 1.06
N PHE A 69 0.47 -4.04 0.41
CA PHE A 69 0.68 -4.00 -1.03
C PHE A 69 2.15 -4.20 -1.32
N TYR A 70 2.46 -5.13 -2.22
CA TYR A 70 3.80 -5.21 -2.79
C TYR A 70 3.99 -4.12 -3.84
N ALA A 71 5.11 -3.41 -3.79
CA ALA A 71 5.45 -2.37 -4.77
C ALA A 71 5.42 -2.89 -6.22
N THR A 72 5.78 -4.16 -6.41
CA THR A 72 5.74 -4.85 -7.72
C THR A 72 4.33 -5.08 -8.26
N GLY A 73 3.30 -5.01 -7.42
CA GLY A 73 1.89 -5.10 -7.80
C GLY A 73 1.24 -3.75 -8.11
N ILE A 74 1.90 -2.63 -7.81
CA ILE A 74 1.39 -1.29 -8.12
C ILE A 74 1.68 -1.00 -9.59
N GLU A 75 0.64 -1.02 -10.44
CA GLU A 75 0.77 -0.74 -11.87
C GLU A 75 0.74 0.77 -12.16
N ARG A 76 -0.02 1.51 -11.36
CA ARG A 76 -0.11 2.97 -11.41
C ARG A 76 -0.48 3.50 -10.03
N SER A 77 0.07 4.66 -9.68
CA SER A 77 -0.27 5.42 -8.47
C SER A 77 -0.21 6.92 -8.76
N SER A 78 -1.17 7.66 -8.25
CA SER A 78 -1.22 9.13 -8.34
C SER A 78 -1.83 9.73 -7.09
N LEU A 79 -1.39 10.93 -6.71
CA LEU A 79 -2.09 11.75 -5.71
C LEU A 79 -3.48 12.08 -6.24
N ASN A 80 -4.50 11.95 -5.39
CA ASN A 80 -5.88 12.26 -5.76
C ASN A 80 -6.38 13.59 -5.17
N GLY A 81 -5.48 14.34 -4.54
CA GLY A 81 -5.78 15.61 -3.85
C GLY A 81 -6.37 15.45 -2.45
N GLY A 82 -6.72 14.23 -2.05
CA GLY A 82 -7.19 13.93 -0.71
C GLY A 82 -6.06 13.90 0.31
N SER A 83 -6.38 14.33 1.53
CA SER A 83 -5.55 14.11 2.72
C SER A 83 -6.31 13.27 3.72
N PHE A 84 -5.60 12.38 4.42
CA PHE A 84 -6.16 11.59 5.50
C PHE A 84 -5.65 12.03 6.87
N ARG A 85 -5.10 13.24 7.00
CA ARG A 85 -4.76 13.81 8.31
C ARG A 85 -6.01 13.90 9.18
N PRO A 86 -5.89 13.70 10.51
CA PRO A 86 -4.71 13.27 11.27
C PRO A 86 -4.69 11.75 11.53
N ARG A 87 -5.04 10.91 10.54
CA ARG A 87 -5.38 9.49 10.77
C ARG A 87 -4.19 8.54 10.71
N ARG A 88 -2.99 8.94 10.28
CA ARG A 88 -1.86 7.99 10.14
C ARG A 88 -1.50 7.31 11.45
N VAL A 89 -1.28 8.09 12.50
CA VAL A 89 -0.85 7.55 13.81
C VAL A 89 -1.94 6.69 14.47
N PRO A 90 -3.22 7.12 14.54
CA PRO A 90 -4.30 6.26 15.02
C PRO A 90 -4.39 4.94 14.26
N LEU A 91 -4.37 4.97 12.92
CA LEU A 91 -4.46 3.76 12.09
C LEU A 91 -3.28 2.81 12.30
N LEU A 92 -2.07 3.33 12.50
CA LEU A 92 -0.89 2.51 12.80
C LEU A 92 -0.98 1.89 14.20
N ARG A 93 -1.46 2.63 15.20
CA ARG A 93 -1.69 2.09 16.56
C ARG A 93 -2.70 0.96 16.55
N ASP A 94 -3.81 1.14 15.85
CA ASP A 94 -4.86 0.12 15.76
C ASP A 94 -4.37 -1.11 15.00
N TYR A 95 -3.60 -0.93 13.93
CA TYR A 95 -2.93 -2.02 13.24
C TYR A 95 -1.99 -2.80 14.17
N ALA A 96 -1.12 -2.11 14.92
CA ALA A 96 -0.18 -2.74 15.85
C ALA A 96 -0.90 -3.55 16.95
N LYS A 97 -1.98 -2.98 17.53
CA LYS A 97 -2.84 -3.70 18.49
C LYS A 97 -3.41 -4.97 17.87
N ARG A 98 -3.95 -4.89 16.65
CA ARG A 98 -4.51 -6.06 15.94
C ARG A 98 -3.46 -7.13 15.67
N GLN A 99 -2.25 -6.76 15.26
CA GLN A 99 -1.17 -7.73 15.02
C GLN A 99 -0.77 -8.45 16.32
N SER A 100 -0.58 -7.71 17.42
CA SER A 100 -0.25 -8.32 18.71
C SER A 100 -1.33 -9.31 19.18
N LEU A 101 -2.61 -9.00 18.96
CA LEU A 101 -3.70 -9.92 19.27
C LEU A 101 -3.68 -11.21 18.43
N LEU A 102 -3.24 -11.13 17.16
CA LEU A 102 -3.12 -12.29 16.29
C LEU A 102 -1.92 -13.17 16.67
N GLU A 103 -0.81 -12.55 17.08
CA GLU A 103 0.40 -13.26 17.51
C GLU A 103 0.18 -13.99 18.85
N ARG A 104 -0.57 -13.41 19.78
CA ARG A 104 -0.91 -14.04 21.08
C ARG A 104 -1.87 -15.23 20.98
N ARG A 105 -2.55 -15.39 19.84
CA ARG A 105 -3.50 -16.50 19.58
C ARG A 105 -2.86 -17.69 18.86
N ARG A 106 -1.57 -17.60 18.53
CA ARG A 106 -0.77 -18.68 17.95
C ARG A 106 0.07 -19.32 19.03
#